data_AF-A0A958IQ79-F1
#
_entry.id   AF-A0A958IQ79-F1
#
_cell.length_a   1.000
_cell.length_b   1.000
_cell.length_c   1.000
_cell.angle_alpha   90.00
_cell.angle_beta   90.00
_cell.angle_gamma   90.00
#
_symmetry.space_group_name_H-M   'P 1'
#
loop_
_entity.id
_entity.type
_entity.pdbx_description
1 polymer ?
#
loop_
_entity_poly.entity_id
_entity_poly.type
_entity_poly.pdbx_seq_one_letter_code
_entity_poly.pdbx_strand_id
1 'polypeptide(L)'
;QTSAIAFSAVAIKLVLIPAVMIYGAWLLGYGGTDLVVMFVLFASPTAVASFMMVEAMGGNSRLAANIVLLSTLGSVVTISAGIVVLKMMGIF
;
A
#
# COMPACT_ATOMS: atom_id res chain seq x y z
N GLN A 1 -16.49 8.65 13.55
CA GLN A 1 -16.52 7.18 13.34
C GLN A 1 -15.91 6.77 11.99
N THR A 2 -16.05 7.58 10.93
CA THR A 2 -15.50 7.31 9.58
C THR A 2 -13.97 7.19 9.51
N SER A 3 -13.23 7.82 10.42
CA SER A 3 -11.76 7.80 10.44
C SER A 3 -11.14 6.46 10.87
N ALA A 4 -11.83 5.68 11.72
CA ALA A 4 -11.33 4.38 12.19
C ALA A 4 -11.40 3.29 11.10
N ILE A 5 -12.42 3.37 10.25
CA ILE A 5 -12.61 2.47 9.11
C ILE A 5 -11.56 2.76 8.03
N ALA A 6 -11.24 4.03 7.81
CA ALA A 6 -10.17 4.43 6.89
C ALA A 6 -8.79 3.94 7.37
N PHE A 7 -8.49 4.06 8.67
CA PHE A 7 -7.21 3.63 9.22
C PHE A 7 -7.03 2.10 9.14
N SER A 8 -8.08 1.33 9.48
CA SER A 8 -8.05 -0.13 9.37
C SER A 8 -7.95 -0.62 7.92
N ALA A 9 -8.64 0.01 6.98
CA ALA A 9 -8.53 -0.31 5.56
C ALA A 9 -7.12 -0.04 5.00
N VAL A 10 -6.50 1.07 5.41
CA VAL A 10 -5.13 1.42 5.03
C VAL A 10 -4.12 0.42 5.63
N ALA A 11 -4.27 0.05 6.91
CA ALA A 11 -3.39 -0.90 7.58
C ALA A 11 -3.41 -2.30 6.92
N ILE A 12 -4.60 -2.80 6.56
CA ILE A 12 -4.74 -4.09 5.86
C ILE A 12 -4.06 -4.03 4.50
N LYS A 13 -4.26 -2.95 3.74
CA LYS A 13 -3.78 -2.82 2.37
C LYS A 13 -2.26 -2.57 2.29
N LEU A 14 -1.70 -1.79 3.21
CA LEU A 14 -0.28 -1.41 3.19
C LEU A 14 0.65 -2.38 3.93
N VAL A 15 0.15 -3.19 4.86
CA VAL A 15 1.00 -4.08 5.67
C VAL A 15 0.70 -5.54 5.37
N LEU A 16 -0.57 -5.93 5.44
CA LEU A 16 -0.96 -7.33 5.39
C LEU A 16 -0.82 -7.90 3.97
N ILE A 17 -1.32 -7.19 2.96
CA ILE A 17 -1.23 -7.60 1.55
C ILE A 17 0.23 -7.71 1.08
N PRO A 18 1.09 -6.68 1.19
CA PRO A 18 2.46 -6.79 0.73
C PRO A 18 3.27 -7.83 1.52
N ALA A 19 3.05 -7.98 2.84
CA ALA A 19 3.74 -9.00 3.62
C ALA A 19 3.38 -10.42 3.16
N VAL A 20 2.10 -10.71 2.92
CA VAL A 20 1.66 -12.03 2.43
C VAL A 20 2.16 -12.28 1.00
N MET A 21 2.14 -11.27 0.14
CA MET A 21 2.61 -11.39 -1.25
C MET A 21 4.12 -11.61 -1.34
N ILE A 22 4.92 -10.88 -0.54
CA ILE A 22 6.37 -11.09 -0.45
C ILE A 22 6.67 -12.48 0.10
N TYR A 23 5.99 -12.90 1.17
CA TYR A 23 6.20 -14.21 1.76
C TYR A 23 5.85 -15.35 0.79
N GLY A 24 4.74 -15.20 0.03
CA GLY A 24 4.36 -16.13 -1.03
C GLY A 24 5.34 -16.17 -2.20
N ALA A 25 5.81 -15.00 -2.67
CA ALA A 25 6.80 -14.91 -3.74
C ALA A 25 8.15 -15.52 -3.34
N TRP A 26 8.56 -15.34 -2.08
CA TRP A 26 9.75 -15.96 -1.53
C TRP A 26 9.64 -17.49 -1.50
N LEU A 27 8.48 -18.04 -1.09
CA LEU A 27 8.23 -19.49 -1.12
C LEU A 27 8.24 -20.09 -2.53
N LEU A 28 7.85 -19.30 -3.54
CA LEU A 28 7.89 -19.69 -4.95
C LEU A 28 9.29 -19.58 -5.57
N GLY A 29 10.29 -19.12 -4.81
CA GLY A 29 11.68 -19.03 -5.24
C GLY A 29 12.04 -17.75 -5.99
N TYR A 30 11.18 -16.73 -5.98
CA TYR A 30 11.54 -15.39 -6.47
C TYR A 30 12.55 -14.75 -5.51
N GLY A 31 13.50 -13.95 -6.03
CA GLY A 31 14.53 -13.31 -5.23
C GLY A 31 15.15 -12.09 -5.89
N GLY A 32 15.87 -11.28 -5.11
CA GLY A 32 16.57 -10.09 -5.59
C GLY A 32 15.63 -8.98 -6.05
N THR A 33 15.92 -8.40 -7.22
CA THR A 33 15.21 -7.26 -7.80
C THR A 33 13.73 -7.52 -8.07
N ASP A 34 13.34 -8.73 -8.44
CA ASP A 34 11.95 -9.06 -8.77
C ASP A 34 11.04 -8.93 -7.52
N LEU A 35 11.55 -9.32 -6.35
CA LEU A 35 10.83 -9.20 -5.09
C LEU A 35 10.66 -7.74 -4.66
N VAL A 36 11.67 -6.91 -4.91
CA VAL A 36 11.64 -5.48 -4.62
C VAL A 36 10.62 -4.78 -5.53
N VAL A 37 10.61 -5.11 -6.82
CA VAL A 37 9.64 -4.54 -7.78
C VAL A 37 8.22 -4.94 -7.39
N MET A 38 7.98 -6.21 -7.07
CA MET A 38 6.68 -6.67 -6.58
C MET A 38 6.27 -5.93 -5.30
N PHE A 39 7.18 -5.81 -4.32
CA PHE A 39 6.90 -5.08 -3.09
C PHE A 39 6.46 -3.63 -3.36
N VAL A 40 7.22 -2.90 -4.17
CA VAL A 40 6.90 -1.49 -4.50
C VAL A 40 5.55 -1.39 -5.20
N LEU A 41 5.21 -2.35 -6.06
CA LEU A 41 3.95 -2.37 -6.80
C LEU A 41 2.75 -2.59 -5.86
N PHE A 42 2.86 -3.52 -4.91
CA PHE A 42 1.81 -3.79 -3.92
C PHE A 42 1.73 -2.76 -2.79
N ALA A 43 2.84 -2.12 -2.43
CA ALA A 43 2.89 -1.06 -1.44
C ALA A 43 2.45 0.31 -2.00
N SER A 44 2.12 0.37 -3.30
CA SER A 44 1.71 1.62 -3.93
C SER A 44 0.45 2.22 -3.29
N PRO A 45 0.42 3.55 -3.09
CA PRO A 45 -0.73 4.23 -2.49
C PRO A 45 -1.98 4.12 -3.36
N THR A 46 -3.14 4.41 -2.77
CA THR A 46 -4.41 4.34 -3.50
C THR A 46 -4.47 5.45 -4.55
N ALA A 47 -4.80 5.08 -5.79
CA ALA A 47 -4.73 6.00 -6.94
C ALA A 47 -5.61 7.25 -6.76
N VAL A 48 -5.01 8.43 -6.97
CA VAL A 48 -5.68 9.74 -6.91
C VAL A 48 -6.88 9.81 -7.87
N ALA A 49 -6.83 9.11 -9.00
CA ALA A 49 -7.93 9.04 -9.97
C ALA A 49 -9.24 8.47 -9.37
N SER A 50 -9.14 7.64 -8.32
CA SER A 50 -10.32 7.09 -7.63
C SER A 50 -11.17 8.18 -6.95
N PHE A 51 -10.56 9.30 -6.56
CA PHE A 51 -11.28 10.46 -6.02
C PHE A 51 -12.18 11.11 -7.07
N MET A 52 -11.63 11.40 -8.26
CA MET A 52 -12.39 12.00 -9.37
C MET A 52 -13.58 11.11 -9.77
N MET A 53 -13.41 9.79 -9.69
CA MET A 53 -14.48 8.83 -9.98
C MET A 53 -15.60 8.84 -8.92
N VAL A 54 -15.26 8.91 -7.63
CA VAL A 54 -16.27 9.02 -6.55
C VAL A 54 -17.03 10.33 -6.64
N GLU A 55 -16.35 11.42 -6.98
CA GLU A 55 -16.97 12.73 -7.16
C GLU A 55 -17.93 12.76 -8.36
N ALA A 56 -17.54 12.15 -9.48
CA ALA A 56 -18.39 12.02 -10.66
C ALA A 56 -19.66 11.17 -10.42
N MET A 57 -19.59 10.18 -9.52
CA MET A 57 -20.73 9.31 -9.20
C MET A 57 -21.66 9.88 -8.11
N GLY A 58 -21.43 11.11 -7.64
CA GLY A 58 -22.21 11.71 -6.54
C GLY A 58 -21.97 11.04 -5.18
N GLY A 59 -20.85 10.34 -5.03
CA GLY A 59 -20.45 9.68 -3.79
C GLY A 59 -19.83 10.65 -2.78
N ASN A 60 -19.30 10.11 -1.67
CA ASN A 60 -18.69 10.93 -0.61
C ASN A 60 -17.25 11.32 -0.97
N SER A 61 -17.09 12.39 -1.76
CA SER A 61 -15.80 12.91 -2.23
C SER A 61 -14.87 13.31 -1.07
N ARG A 62 -15.41 13.84 0.04
CA ARG A 62 -14.62 14.24 1.21
C ARG A 62 -13.99 13.03 1.93
N LEU A 63 -14.71 11.91 2.00
CA LEU A 63 -14.15 10.66 2.53
C LEU A 63 -13.08 10.09 1.59
N ALA A 64 -13.35 10.06 0.28
CA ALA A 64 -12.39 9.57 -0.72
C ALA A 64 -11.09 10.40 -0.73
N ALA A 65 -11.20 11.73 -0.65
CA ALA A 65 -10.05 12.64 -0.57
C ALA A 65 -9.19 12.34 0.66
N ASN A 66 -9.81 12.11 1.83
CA ASN A 66 -9.07 11.74 3.04
C ASN A 66 -8.35 10.39 2.90
N ILE A 67 -8.97 9.40 2.24
CA ILE A 67 -8.34 8.09 1.98
C ILE A 67 -7.12 8.26 1.07
N VAL A 68 -7.24 9.04 -0.02
CA VAL A 68 -6.12 9.32 -0.92
C VAL A 68 -5.00 9.99 -0.15
N LEU A 69 -5.27 11.12 0.52
CA LEU A 69 -4.27 11.86 1.31
C LEU A 69 -3.55 10.98 2.34
N LEU A 70 -4.30 10.23 3.15
CA LEU A 70 -3.74 9.32 4.16
C LEU A 70 -2.90 8.22 3.53
N SER A 71 -3.35 7.64 2.41
CA SER A 71 -2.61 6.58 1.73
C SER A 71 -1.33 7.10 1.06
N THR A 72 -1.35 8.31 0.49
CA THR A 72 -0.16 8.92 -0.12
C THR A 72 0.90 9.21 0.94
N LEU A 73 0.52 9.91 2.02
CA LEU A 73 1.45 10.23 3.12
C LEU A 73 1.94 8.95 3.82
N GLY A 74 1.05 8.00 4.08
CA GLY A 74 1.40 6.72 4.68
C GLY A 74 2.33 5.87 3.79
N SER A 75 2.13 5.88 2.48
CA SER A 75 2.95 5.09 1.55
C SER A 75 4.41 5.53 1.53
N VAL A 76 4.71 6.84 1.66
CA VAL A 76 6.10 7.32 1.71
C VAL A 76 6.84 6.68 2.88
N VAL A 77 6.20 6.64 4.06
CA VAL A 77 6.75 6.03 5.26
C VAL A 77 6.82 4.50 5.12
N THR A 78 5.76 3.88 4.59
CA THR A 78 5.66 2.41 4.53
C THR A 78 6.59 1.79 3.48
N ILE A 79 6.70 2.41 2.30
CA ILE A 79 7.63 1.99 1.25
C ILE A 79 9.08 2.16 1.74
N SER A 80 9.41 3.31 2.33
CA SER A 80 10.75 3.56 2.86
C SER A 80 11.12 2.55 3.95
N ALA A 81 10.23 2.30 4.91
CA ALA A 81 10.45 1.32 5.97
C ALA A 81 10.52 -0.11 5.41
N GLY A 82 9.63 -0.49 4.50
CA GLY A 82 9.59 -1.83 3.93
C GLY A 82 10.80 -2.16 3.05
N ILE A 83 11.34 -1.19 2.31
CA ILE A 83 12.62 -1.37 1.58
C ILE A 83 13.76 -1.64 2.57
N VAL A 84 13.83 -0.90 3.68
CA VAL A 84 14.85 -1.13 4.73
C VAL A 84 14.71 -2.52 5.35
N VAL A 85 13.48 -2.97 5.61
CA VAL A 85 13.22 -4.32 6.15
C VAL A 85 13.62 -5.40 5.14
N LEU A 86 13.25 -5.29 3.86
CA LEU A 86 13.68 -6.24 2.83
C LEU A 86 15.20 -6.32 2.72
N LYS A 87 15.87 -5.17 2.82
CA LYS A 87 17.34 -5.09 2.83
C LYS A 87 17.95 -5.75 4.07
N MET A 88 17.35 -5.56 5.25
CA MET A 88 17.78 -6.22 6.49
C MET A 88 17.59 -7.75 6.45
N MET A 89 16.56 -8.24 5.74
CA MET A 89 16.32 -9.67 5.56
C MET A 89 17.24 -10.32 4.51
N GLY A 90 18.13 -9.55 3.86
CA GLY A 90 19.09 -10.06 2.88
C GLY A 90 18.44 -10.58 1.59
N ILE A 91 17.23 -10.13 1.28
CA ILE A 91 16.48 -10.58 0.10
C ILE A 91 16.92 -9.82 -1.17
N PHE A 92 17.72 -8.76 -1.02
CA PHE A 92 18.56 -8.16 -2.06
C PHE A 92 19.78 -7.45 -1.44
#